data_AF-U1P626-F1
#
_entry.id   AF-U1P626-F1
#
_cell.length_a   1.000
_cell.length_b   1.000
_cell.length_c   1.000
_cell.angle_alpha   90.00
_cell.angle_beta   90.00
_cell.angle_gamma   90.00
#
_symmetry.space_group_name_H-M   'P 1'
#
loop_
_entity.id
_entity.type
_entity.pdbx_description
1 polymer ?
#
loop_
_entity_poly.entity_id
_entity_poly.type
_entity_poly.pdbx_seq_one_letter_code
_entity_poly.pdbx_strand_id
1 'polypeptide(L)'
;RSRVSALEFAHREGLSVFTSATLGQGELTTEGAVPPAVAAELEGDTPAQRAINFARSAPAVTGALVGSRQTTHLEENVAAGTFDPMGASQFDDVFE
;
A
#
# COMPACT_ATOMS: atom_id res chain seq x y z
N ARG A 1 -23.30 -12.61 14.52
CA ARG A 1 -22.42 -11.50 14.08
C ARG A 1 -21.74 -11.95 12.79
N SER A 2 -21.79 -11.16 11.73
CA SER A 2 -20.99 -11.40 10.53
C SER A 2 -19.50 -11.28 10.89
N ARG A 3 -18.65 -12.09 10.25
CA ARG A 3 -17.19 -11.93 10.33
C ARG A 3 -16.80 -10.76 9.42
N VAL A 4 -15.87 -9.93 9.87
CA VAL A 4 -15.28 -8.83 9.11
C VAL A 4 -13.76 -8.94 9.14
N SER A 5 -13.07 -8.30 8.20
CA SER A 5 -11.61 -8.21 8.21
C SER A 5 -11.12 -7.32 9.36
N ALA A 6 -9.84 -7.44 9.72
CA ALA A 6 -9.25 -6.57 10.74
C ALA A 6 -9.22 -5.09 10.33
N LEU A 7 -9.02 -4.83 9.03
CA LEU A 7 -9.00 -3.47 8.47
C LEU A 7 -10.40 -2.84 8.49
N GLU A 8 -11.43 -3.61 8.14
CA GLU A 8 -12.82 -3.14 8.18
C GLU A 8 -13.27 -2.84 9.62
N PHE A 9 -12.89 -3.71 10.57
CA PHE A 9 -13.14 -3.42 11.98
C PHE A 9 -12.42 -2.14 12.43
N ALA A 10 -11.13 -1.99 12.09
CA ALA A 10 -10.36 -0.80 12.44
C ALA A 10 -10.97 0.48 11.85
N HIS A 11 -11.46 0.42 10.60
CA HIS A 11 -12.11 1.55 9.94
C HIS A 11 -13.38 1.97 10.67
N ARG A 12 -14.26 1.02 10.99
CA ARG A 12 -15.53 1.27 11.70
C ARG A 12 -15.33 1.87 13.09
N GLU A 13 -14.29 1.42 13.81
CA GLU A 13 -14.00 1.85 15.17
C GLU A 13 -13.07 3.07 15.24
N GLY A 14 -12.66 3.63 14.10
CA GLY A 14 -11.78 4.81 14.04
C GLY A 14 -10.35 4.55 14.54
N LEU A 15 -9.85 3.32 14.39
CA LEU A 15 -8.50 2.93 14.77
C LEU A 15 -7.51 3.16 13.62
N SER A 16 -6.31 3.64 13.93
CA SER A 16 -5.22 3.75 12.96
C SER A 16 -4.46 2.44 12.81
N VAL A 17 -4.20 2.04 11.56
CA VAL A 17 -3.40 0.85 11.23
C VAL A 17 -2.08 1.26 10.58
N PHE A 18 -0.99 0.60 10.98
CA PHE A 18 0.28 0.63 10.27
C PHE A 18 0.56 -0.74 9.66
N THR A 19 0.85 -0.80 8.35
CA THR A 19 1.20 -2.05 7.66
C THR A 19 2.71 -2.28 7.70
N SER A 20 3.13 -3.54 7.56
CA SER A 20 4.55 -3.93 7.51
C SER A 20 4.76 -4.92 6.36
N ALA A 21 6.03 -5.25 6.07
CA ALA A 21 6.40 -6.09 4.94
C ALA A 21 5.90 -5.56 3.58
N THR A 22 5.78 -4.23 3.45
CA THR A 22 5.18 -3.51 2.32
C THR A 22 5.71 -3.94 0.94
N LEU A 23 6.99 -4.29 0.85
CA LEU A 23 7.63 -4.68 -0.42
C LEU A 23 7.78 -6.20 -0.59
N GLY A 24 7.20 -7.03 0.30
CA GLY A 24 7.32 -8.49 0.22
C GLY A 24 8.77 -8.97 0.25
N GLN A 25 9.60 -8.43 1.15
CA GLN A 25 11.06 -8.68 1.18
C GLN A 25 11.79 -8.32 -0.14
N GLY A 26 11.23 -7.43 -0.95
CA GLY A 26 11.79 -6.98 -2.22
C GLY A 26 11.14 -7.62 -3.45
N GLU A 27 10.27 -8.63 -3.29
CA GLU A 27 9.61 -9.28 -4.42
C GLU A 27 8.77 -8.31 -5.27
N LEU A 28 8.15 -7.31 -4.63
CA LEU A 28 7.29 -6.35 -5.30
C LEU A 28 8.03 -5.17 -5.95
N THR A 29 9.37 -5.12 -5.85
CA THR A 29 10.15 -4.04 -6.51
C THR A 29 10.50 -4.38 -7.96
N THR A 30 10.12 -5.57 -8.44
CA THR A 30 10.41 -6.02 -9.81
C THR A 30 9.25 -5.64 -10.74
N GLU A 31 9.58 -5.17 -11.94
CA GLU A 31 8.57 -4.89 -12.96
C GLU A 31 7.71 -6.13 -13.25
N GLY A 32 6.39 -5.96 -13.29
CA GLY A 32 5.44 -7.06 -13.48
C GLY A 32 5.19 -7.97 -12.26
N ALA A 33 5.79 -7.70 -11.09
CA ALA A 33 5.50 -8.45 -9.87
C ALA A 33 4.07 -8.23 -9.35
N VAL A 34 3.53 -7.03 -9.58
CA VAL A 34 2.12 -6.71 -9.30
C VAL A 34 1.29 -7.01 -10.55
N PRO A 35 0.13 -7.69 -10.44
CA PRO A 35 -0.72 -7.96 -11.59
C PRO A 35 -1.08 -6.67 -12.35
N PRO A 36 -1.04 -6.65 -13.69
CA PRO A 36 -1.21 -5.41 -14.47
C PRO A 36 -2.48 -4.62 -14.16
N ALA A 37 -3.60 -5.31 -13.91
CA ALA A 37 -4.86 -4.67 -13.54
C ALA A 37 -4.76 -3.93 -12.19
N VAL A 38 -4.03 -4.48 -11.22
CA VAL A 38 -3.78 -3.85 -9.92
C VAL A 38 -2.81 -2.68 -10.09
N ALA A 39 -1.73 -2.88 -10.84
CA ALA A 39 -0.70 -1.86 -11.06
C ALA A 39 -1.24 -0.61 -11.79
N ALA A 40 -2.24 -0.78 -12.66
CA ALA A 40 -2.88 0.32 -13.39
C ALA A 40 -3.68 1.27 -12.49
N GLU A 41 -4.15 0.79 -11.34
CA GLU A 41 -4.94 1.56 -10.37
C GLU A 41 -4.05 2.25 -9.31
N LEU A 42 -2.74 2.00 -9.36
CA LEU A 42 -1.80 2.45 -8.34
C LEU A 42 -0.89 3.54 -8.89
N GLU A 43 -0.92 4.69 -8.23
CA GLU A 43 0.00 5.79 -8.50
C GLU A 43 1.43 5.43 -8.09
N GLY A 44 2.41 5.92 -8.85
CA GLY A 44 3.83 5.68 -8.63
C GLY A 44 4.59 5.42 -9.94
N ASP A 45 5.81 5.94 -10.01
CA ASP A 45 6.68 5.81 -11.18
C ASP A 45 7.38 4.44 -11.24
N THR A 46 7.61 3.81 -10.07
CA THR A 46 8.31 2.52 -9.97
C THR A 46 7.44 1.43 -9.34
N PRO A 47 7.77 0.14 -9.55
CA PRO A 47 7.08 -0.97 -8.88
C PRO A 47 7.09 -0.85 -7.36
N ALA A 48 8.20 -0.40 -6.76
CA ALA A 48 8.31 -0.19 -5.33
C ALA A 48 7.34 0.90 -4.84
N GLN A 49 7.25 2.02 -5.55
CA GLN A 49 6.34 3.11 -5.21
C GLN A 49 4.87 2.67 -5.30
N ARG A 50 4.50 1.94 -6.37
CA ARG A 50 3.14 1.40 -6.52
C ARG A 50 2.78 0.41 -5.41
N ALA A 51 3.71 -0.47 -5.03
CA ALA A 51 3.50 -1.40 -3.91
C ALA A 51 3.33 -0.66 -2.56
N ILE A 52 4.10 0.40 -2.33
CA ILE A 52 3.95 1.26 -1.15
C ILE A 52 2.58 1.93 -1.14
N ASN A 53 2.15 2.47 -2.28
CA ASN A 53 0.86 3.12 -2.39
C ASN A 53 -0.29 2.13 -2.22
N PHE A 54 -0.22 0.92 -2.78
CA PHE A 54 -1.18 -0.14 -2.50
C PHE A 54 -1.33 -0.41 -1.00
N ALA A 55 -0.21 -0.54 -0.28
CA ALA A 55 -0.24 -0.81 1.15
C ALA A 55 -0.82 0.36 1.98
N ARG A 56 -0.76 1.60 1.47
CA ARG A 56 -1.35 2.81 2.08
C ARG A 56 -2.84 2.97 1.78
N SER A 57 -3.34 2.33 0.73
CA SER A 57 -4.69 2.54 0.20
C SER A 57 -5.80 1.84 0.98
N ALA A 58 -5.47 0.77 1.70
CA ALA A 58 -6.48 -0.04 2.38
C ALA A 58 -7.17 0.71 3.53
N PRO A 59 -8.45 0.38 3.85
CA PRO A 59 -9.19 1.03 4.92
C PRO A 59 -8.44 1.08 6.25
N ALA A 60 -8.54 2.22 6.94
CA ALA A 60 -7.89 2.52 8.23
C ALA A 60 -6.35 2.56 8.22
N VAL A 61 -5.69 2.26 7.10
CA VAL A 61 -4.23 2.36 7.03
C VAL A 61 -3.79 3.82 7.06
N THR A 62 -3.05 4.15 8.10
CA THR A 62 -2.44 5.48 8.30
C THR A 62 -1.06 5.56 7.65
N GLY A 63 -0.36 4.44 7.52
CA GLY A 63 0.94 4.39 6.86
C GLY A 63 1.47 2.98 6.65
N ALA A 64 2.44 2.88 5.74
CA ALA A 64 3.15 1.65 5.43
C ALA A 64 4.60 1.74 5.93
N LEU A 65 5.03 0.74 6.70
CA LEU A 65 6.39 0.67 7.23
C LEU A 65 7.31 -0.02 6.22
N VAL A 66 8.26 0.73 5.69
CA VAL A 66 9.22 0.24 4.69
C VAL A 66 10.63 0.34 5.23
N GLY A 67 11.35 -0.78 5.20
CA GLY A 67 12.77 -0.83 5.59
C GLY A 67 13.68 -0.57 4.40
N SER A 68 14.74 0.20 4.62
CA SER A 68 15.78 0.48 3.62
C SER A 68 17.17 0.23 4.20
N ARG A 69 18.07 -0.37 3.41
CA ARG A 69 19.50 -0.50 3.75
C ARG A 69 20.40 0.47 3.00
N GLN A 70 19.89 1.08 1.92
CA GLN A 70 20.60 2.03 1.08
C GLN A 70 19.82 3.34 1.05
N THR A 71 20.52 4.47 1.00
CA THR A 71 19.89 5.80 0.98
C THR A 71 19.08 6.03 -0.28
N THR A 72 19.52 5.49 -1.41
CA THR A 72 18.78 5.56 -2.69
C THR A 72 17.38 4.93 -2.59
N HIS A 73 17.26 3.76 -1.95
CA HIS A 73 15.94 3.14 -1.71
C HIS A 73 15.12 3.94 -0.69
N LEU A 74 15.76 4.57 0.30
CA LEU A 74 15.05 5.46 1.24
C LEU A 74 14.44 6.64 0.48
N GLU A 75 15.20 7.29 -0.39
CA GLU A 75 14.76 8.41 -1.22
C GLU A 75 13.58 8.00 -2.13
N GLU A 76 13.69 6.85 -2.79
CA GLU A 76 12.60 6.29 -3.61
C GLU A 76 11.33 6.00 -2.80
N ASN A 77 11.47 5.37 -1.63
CA ASN A 77 10.33 5.05 -0.75
C ASN A 77 9.66 6.31 -0.20
N VAL A 78 10.43 7.35 0.11
CA VAL A 78 9.89 8.66 0.52
C VAL A 78 9.19 9.34 -0.64
N ALA A 79 9.73 9.26 -1.85
CA ALA A 79 9.10 9.79 -3.06
C ALA A 79 7.75 9.14 -3.37
N ALA A 80 7.53 7.88 -2.98
CA ALA A 80 6.20 7.24 -3.06
C ALA A 80 5.12 8.06 -2.33
N GLY A 81 5.48 8.75 -1.24
CA GLY A 81 4.59 9.62 -0.46
C GLY A 81 4.14 10.89 -1.18
N THR A 82 4.74 11.22 -2.33
CA THR A 82 4.34 12.37 -3.15
C THR A 82 3.15 12.07 -4.08
N PHE A 83 2.79 10.79 -4.18
CA PHE A 83 1.58 10.32 -4.84
C PHE A 83 0.46 10.11 -3.82
N ASP A 84 -0.76 10.42 -4.25
CA ASP A 84 -1.96 10.13 -3.48
C ASP A 84 -2.20 8.61 -3.47
N PRO A 85 -2.39 7.99 -2.29
CA PRO A 85 -2.84 6.61 -2.23
C PRO A 85 -4.29 6.52 -2.71
N MET A 86 -4.68 5.35 -3.18
CA MET A 86 -6.07 5.09 -3.50
C MET A 86 -6.91 5.22 -2.22
N GLY A 87 -7.96 6.04 -2.26
CA GLY A 87 -8.82 6.24 -1.08
C GLY A 87 -9.53 4.94 -0.68
N ALA A 88 -9.83 4.76 0.60
CA ALA A 88 -10.41 3.52 1.15
C ALA A 88 -11.66 3.03 0.39
N SER A 89 -12.54 3.93 -0.05
CA SER A 89 -13.73 3.55 -0.84
C SER A 89 -13.39 2.98 -2.22
N GLN A 90 -12.38 3.56 -2.88
CA GLN A 90 -11.91 3.07 -4.18
C GLN A 90 -11.12 1.75 -4.01
N PHE A 91 -10.44 1.56 -2.88
CA PHE A 91 -9.74 0.32 -2.58
C PHE A 91 -10.70 -0.87 -2.50
N ASP A 92 -11.80 -0.73 -1.76
CA ASP A 92 -12.78 -1.81 -1.63
C ASP A 92 -13.46 -2.11 -2.98
N ASP A 93 -13.79 -1.10 -3.78
CA ASP A 93 -14.38 -1.28 -5.11
C ASP A 93 -13.46 -2.04 -6.10
N VAL A 94 -12.14 -1.96 -5.92
CA VAL A 94 -11.16 -2.55 -6.84
C VAL A 94 -10.68 -3.93 -6.37
N PHE A 95 -10.62 -4.19 -5.06
CA PHE A 95 -9.92 -5.35 -4.50
C PHE A 95 -10.77 -6.32 -3.64
N GLU A 96 -12.05 -6.03 -3.34
CA GLU A 96 -13.00 -7.01 -2.77
C GLU A 96 -13.79 -7.78 -3.84
#